data_AF-A0A2V6FL75-F1
#
_entry.id   AF-A0A2V6FL75-F1
#
_cell.length_a   1.000
_cell.length_b   1.000
_cell.length_c   1.000
_cell.angle_alpha   90.00
_cell.angle_beta   90.00
_cell.angle_gamma   90.00
#
_symmetry.space_group_name_H-M   'P 1'
#
loop_
_entity.id
_entity.type
_entity.pdbx_description
1 polymer ?
#
loop_
_entity_poly.entity_id
_entity_poly.type
_entity_poly.pdbx_seq_one_letter_code
_entity_poly.pdbx_strand_id
1 'polypeptide(L)'
;MSSSELAAIERPPTNSKVFAHTRWDAIPVAAALMHCVYFFGMFYLFPRLPLWVMLILGFIYSVSISWNINGVSHNFIHNPYFRTPLLNRLFSILESITVGFGQVFYECIHMQHHKGNADRPDEHGETVDWISIYKHGHHGEDEHPFKYTFFSFFR
;
A
#
# COMPACT_ATOMS: atom_id res chain seq x y z
N MET A 1 30.73 -4.08 -21.02
CA MET A 1 29.31 -3.66 -20.99
C MET A 1 28.93 -3.49 -19.54
N SER A 2 28.54 -2.28 -19.15
CA SER A 2 28.19 -1.94 -17.76
C SER A 2 26.80 -2.50 -17.45
N SER A 3 26.62 -3.08 -16.27
CA SER A 3 25.36 -3.66 -15.78
C SER A 3 24.18 -2.67 -15.76
N SER A 4 24.41 -1.38 -16.03
CA SER A 4 23.42 -0.32 -16.17
C SER A 4 22.57 -0.37 -17.44
N GLU A 5 22.89 -1.25 -18.41
CA GLU A 5 22.09 -1.43 -19.64
C GLU A 5 20.99 -2.51 -19.51
N LEU A 6 20.93 -3.25 -18.40
CA LEU A 6 19.85 -4.22 -18.16
C LEU A 6 18.56 -3.49 -17.73
N ALA A 7 17.62 -3.39 -18.67
CA ALA A 7 16.23 -2.97 -18.49
C ALA A 7 16.00 -1.51 -18.08
N ALA A 8 16.38 -0.58 -18.94
CA ALA A 8 15.59 0.65 -19.06
C ALA A 8 14.19 0.24 -19.56
N ILE A 9 13.27 -0.06 -18.64
CA ILE A 9 11.86 -0.26 -18.98
C ILE A 9 11.40 1.04 -19.63
N GLU A 10 11.23 1.00 -20.96
CA GLU A 10 10.74 2.13 -21.72
C GLU A 10 9.38 2.54 -21.12
N ARG A 11 9.31 3.76 -20.57
CA ARG A 11 8.06 4.25 -19.98
C ARG A 11 7.03 4.37 -21.11
N PRO A 12 5.78 3.90 -20.91
CA PRO A 12 4.73 4.11 -21.89
C PRO A 12 4.66 5.59 -22.29
N PRO A 13 4.65 5.92 -23.59
CA PRO A 13 4.58 7.30 -24.03
C PRO A 13 3.25 7.90 -23.57
N THR A 14 3.33 8.97 -22.78
CA THR A 14 2.16 9.72 -22.31
C THR A 14 2.27 11.20 -22.65
N ASN A 15 1.17 11.78 -23.13
CA ASN A 15 1.05 13.21 -23.43
C ASN A 15 0.74 14.06 -22.17
N SER A 16 0.59 13.43 -21.00
CA SER A 16 0.42 14.16 -19.75
C SER A 16 1.64 15.01 -19.45
N LYS A 17 1.49 16.19 -18.85
CA LYS A 17 2.63 16.97 -18.34
C LYS A 17 2.94 16.69 -16.87
N VAL A 18 1.99 16.08 -16.16
CA VAL A 18 2.03 15.86 -14.70
C VAL A 18 2.31 14.39 -14.37
N PHE A 19 1.60 13.49 -15.03
CA PHE A 19 1.66 12.05 -14.76
C PHE A 19 2.76 11.35 -15.55
N ALA A 20 3.41 10.39 -14.91
CA ALA A 20 4.57 9.69 -15.44
C ALA A 20 4.20 8.62 -16.48
N HIS A 21 3.04 7.96 -16.33
CA HIS A 21 2.70 6.78 -17.13
C HIS A 21 1.42 6.97 -17.94
N THR A 22 0.35 7.49 -17.35
CA THR A 22 -0.93 7.69 -18.06
C THR A 22 -1.75 8.83 -17.46
N ARG A 23 -2.65 9.43 -18.24
CA ARG A 23 -3.62 10.41 -17.70
C ARG A 23 -4.60 9.77 -16.73
N TRP A 24 -4.78 8.45 -16.82
CA TRP A 24 -5.62 7.67 -15.92
C TRP A 24 -5.05 7.58 -14.50
N ASP A 25 -3.77 7.93 -14.27
CA ASP A 25 -3.18 8.09 -12.93
C ASP A 25 -3.93 9.16 -12.11
N ALA A 26 -4.74 10.01 -12.76
CA ALA A 26 -5.67 10.92 -12.08
C ALA A 26 -6.73 10.21 -11.24
N ILE A 27 -7.17 9.00 -11.62
CA ILE A 27 -8.17 8.23 -10.87
C ILE A 27 -7.65 7.82 -9.49
N PRO A 28 -6.54 7.07 -9.36
CA PRO A 28 -6.02 6.69 -8.04
C PRO A 28 -5.63 7.91 -7.21
N VAL A 29 -5.11 8.98 -7.84
CA VAL A 29 -4.82 10.24 -7.14
C VAL A 29 -6.09 10.92 -6.61
N ALA A 30 -7.17 10.97 -7.39
CA ALA A 30 -8.45 11.50 -6.92
C ALA A 30 -9.04 10.63 -5.80
N ALA A 31 -8.91 9.30 -5.90
CA ALA A 31 -9.35 8.38 -4.87
C ALA A 31 -8.59 8.59 -3.54
N ALA A 32 -7.26 8.77 -3.60
CA ALA A 32 -6.44 9.15 -2.44
C ALA A 32 -6.90 10.46 -1.80
N LEU A 33 -7.12 11.50 -2.63
CA LEU A 33 -7.60 12.80 -2.15
C LEU A 33 -8.97 12.68 -1.47
N MET A 34 -9.92 11.95 -2.06
CA MET A 34 -11.23 11.68 -1.46
C MET A 34 -11.10 10.90 -0.14
N HIS A 35 -10.21 9.92 -0.08
CA HIS A 35 -9.96 9.15 1.13
C HIS A 35 -9.37 10.03 2.24
N CYS A 36 -8.45 10.93 1.91
CA CYS A 36 -7.87 11.93 2.83
C CYS A 36 -8.93 12.92 3.34
N VAL A 37 -9.76 13.46 2.43
CA VAL A 37 -10.90 14.32 2.79
C VAL A 37 -11.87 13.58 3.69
N TYR A 38 -12.15 12.30 3.41
CA TYR A 38 -13.01 11.47 4.25
C TYR A 38 -12.41 11.27 5.65
N PHE A 39 -11.11 10.97 5.74
CA PHE A 39 -10.38 10.86 7.01
C PHE A 39 -10.53 12.13 7.87
N PHE A 40 -10.17 13.29 7.35
CA PHE A 40 -10.32 14.57 8.07
C PHE A 40 -11.79 14.94 8.30
N GLY A 41 -12.67 14.59 7.37
CA GLY A 41 -14.11 14.77 7.47
C GLY A 41 -14.69 14.04 8.68
N MET A 42 -14.21 12.84 9.00
CA MET A 42 -14.63 12.13 10.21
C MET A 42 -14.28 12.89 11.49
N PHE A 43 -13.10 13.50 11.60
CA PHE A 43 -12.75 14.34 12.76
C PHE A 43 -13.65 15.57 12.87
N TYR A 44 -13.96 16.20 11.73
CA TYR A 44 -14.90 17.32 11.69
C TYR A 44 -16.32 16.90 12.11
N LEU A 45 -16.77 15.72 11.68
CA LEU A 45 -18.11 15.21 11.97
C LEU A 45 -18.26 14.62 13.37
N PHE A 46 -17.16 14.19 14.00
CA PHE A 46 -17.15 13.54 15.31
C PHE A 46 -17.97 14.27 16.40
N PRO A 47 -17.84 15.60 16.61
CA PRO A 47 -18.66 16.32 17.59
C PRO A 47 -20.06 16.71 17.08
N ARG A 48 -20.39 16.44 15.81
CA ARG A 48 -21.62 16.92 15.14
C ARG A 48 -22.63 15.81 14.86
N LEU A 49 -22.19 14.55 14.84
CA LEU A 49 -23.03 13.41 14.56
C LEU A 49 -23.17 12.49 15.78
N PRO A 50 -24.29 11.76 15.91
CA PRO A 50 -24.41 10.70 16.91
C PRO A 50 -23.33 9.63 16.75
N LEU A 51 -22.88 9.07 17.87
CA LEU A 51 -21.81 8.05 17.88
C LEU A 51 -22.10 6.86 16.95
N TRP A 52 -23.34 6.39 16.87
CA TRP A 52 -23.69 5.27 16.00
C TRP A 52 -23.44 5.56 14.50
N VAL A 53 -23.61 6.81 14.06
CA VAL A 53 -23.26 7.23 12.70
C VAL A 53 -21.74 7.19 12.53
N MET A 54 -20.99 7.66 13.53
CA MET A 54 -19.52 7.62 13.51
C MET A 54 -18.99 6.18 13.45
N LEU A 55 -19.66 5.21 14.08
CA LEU A 55 -19.28 3.80 13.97
C LEU A 55 -19.45 3.27 12.55
N ILE A 56 -20.53 3.64 11.86
CA ILE A 56 -20.74 3.28 10.45
C ILE A 56 -19.66 3.93 9.57
N LEU A 57 -19.39 5.22 9.77
CA LEU A 57 -18.36 5.94 9.00
C LEU A 57 -16.96 5.36 9.24
N GLY A 58 -16.65 5.02 10.49
CA GLY A 58 -15.40 4.36 10.87
C GLY A 58 -15.27 2.95 10.28
N PHE A 59 -16.37 2.20 10.17
CA PHE A 59 -16.36 0.92 9.48
C PHE A 59 -16.08 1.09 7.97
N ILE A 60 -16.72 2.05 7.32
CA ILE A 60 -16.44 2.38 5.91
C ILE A 60 -14.98 2.80 5.73
N TYR A 61 -14.43 3.57 6.67
CA TYR A 61 -13.01 3.93 6.68
C TYR A 61 -12.09 2.71 6.80
N SER A 62 -12.42 1.78 7.70
CA SER A 62 -11.65 0.54 7.87
C SER A 62 -11.62 -0.28 6.59
N VAL A 63 -12.76 -0.40 5.90
CA VAL A 63 -12.81 -1.05 4.58
C VAL A 63 -12.03 -0.24 3.54
N SER A 64 -12.01 1.09 3.63
CA SER A 64 -11.32 1.93 2.65
C SER A 64 -9.81 1.86 2.71
N ILE A 65 -9.25 1.60 3.90
CA ILE A 65 -7.84 1.27 4.07
C ILE A 65 -7.45 0.10 3.15
N SER A 66 -8.27 -0.95 3.07
CA SER A 66 -7.95 -2.14 2.26
C SER A 66 -7.82 -1.83 0.77
N TRP A 67 -8.80 -1.16 0.15
CA TRP A 67 -8.70 -0.87 -1.29
C TRP A 67 -7.63 0.19 -1.59
N ASN A 68 -7.37 1.12 -0.67
CA ASN A 68 -6.30 2.10 -0.85
C ASN A 68 -4.93 1.41 -0.82
N ILE A 69 -4.67 0.57 0.18
CA ILE A 69 -3.41 -0.19 0.27
C ILE A 69 -3.22 -1.06 -0.97
N ASN A 70 -4.21 -1.88 -1.30
CA ASN A 70 -4.11 -2.85 -2.39
C ASN A 70 -4.13 -2.23 -3.79
N GLY A 71 -4.72 -1.03 -3.94
CA GLY A 71 -4.89 -0.38 -5.23
C GLY A 71 -4.01 0.85 -5.39
N VAL A 72 -4.24 1.89 -4.59
CA VAL A 72 -3.61 3.20 -4.77
C VAL A 72 -2.16 3.20 -4.29
N SER A 73 -1.94 2.84 -3.03
CA SER A 73 -0.61 2.78 -2.43
C SER A 73 0.26 1.72 -3.12
N HIS A 74 -0.27 0.51 -3.34
CA HIS A 74 0.46 -0.57 -4.04
C HIS A 74 0.95 -0.14 -5.42
N ASN A 75 0.08 0.45 -6.25
CA ASN A 75 0.50 0.94 -7.56
C ASN A 75 1.51 2.08 -7.46
N PHE A 76 1.37 2.96 -6.46
CA PHE A 76 2.25 4.10 -6.28
C PHE A 76 3.70 3.70 -5.94
N ILE A 77 3.88 2.70 -5.07
CA ILE A 77 5.23 2.23 -4.67
C ILE A 77 5.95 1.48 -5.80
N HIS A 78 5.21 0.87 -6.73
CA HIS A 78 5.78 0.27 -7.94
C HIS A 78 5.99 1.29 -9.05
N ASN A 79 5.04 2.20 -9.22
CA ASN A 79 4.98 3.16 -10.32
C ASN A 79 4.60 4.54 -9.78
N PRO A 80 5.58 5.37 -9.38
CA PRO A 80 5.30 6.72 -8.91
C PRO A 80 4.47 7.51 -9.94
N TYR A 81 3.31 8.01 -9.50
CA TYR A 81 2.32 8.59 -10.41
C TYR A 81 2.79 9.87 -11.10
N PHE A 82 3.63 10.67 -10.45
CA PHE A 82 4.02 11.99 -10.94
C PHE A 82 5.40 11.97 -11.58
N ARG A 83 5.59 12.82 -12.59
CA ARG A 83 6.90 13.02 -13.21
C ARG A 83 7.90 13.68 -12.27
N THR A 84 7.41 14.57 -11.40
CA THR A 84 8.26 15.36 -10.52
C THR A 84 8.48 14.64 -9.19
N PRO A 85 9.71 14.56 -8.68
CA PRO A 85 9.99 13.97 -7.36
C PRO A 85 9.23 14.65 -6.21
N LEU A 86 9.01 15.97 -6.29
CA LEU A 86 8.30 16.71 -5.24
C LEU A 86 6.85 16.26 -5.09
N LEU A 87 6.10 16.12 -6.19
CA LEU A 87 4.71 15.64 -6.13
C LEU A 87 4.63 14.21 -5.59
N ASN A 88 5.57 13.32 -5.96
CA ASN A 88 5.61 11.98 -5.39
C ASN A 88 5.88 12.01 -3.88
N ARG A 89 6.77 12.89 -3.38
CA ARG A 89 7.00 13.04 -1.93
C ARG A 89 5.77 13.56 -1.20
N LEU A 90 5.09 14.56 -1.74
CA LEU A 90 3.85 15.09 -1.16
C LEU A 90 2.73 14.03 -1.16
N PHE A 91 2.62 13.25 -2.23
CA PHE A 91 1.66 12.16 -2.32
C PHE A 91 1.97 11.03 -1.33
N SER A 92 3.24 10.68 -1.15
CA SER A 92 3.70 9.73 -0.13
C SER A 92 3.31 10.17 1.28
N ILE A 93 3.47 11.47 1.60
CA ILE A 93 3.01 12.04 2.88
C ILE A 93 1.49 11.95 3.01
N LEU A 94 0.75 12.31 1.96
CA LEU A 94 -0.71 12.27 1.95
C LEU A 94 -1.23 10.86 2.22
N GLU A 95 -0.72 9.86 1.51
CA GLU A 95 -1.11 8.45 1.71
C GLU A 95 -0.70 7.97 3.11
N SER A 96 0.46 8.39 3.61
CA SER A 96 0.89 8.02 4.97
C SER A 96 -0.08 8.51 6.05
N ILE A 97 -0.56 9.75 5.92
CA ILE A 97 -1.56 10.33 6.82
C ILE A 97 -2.90 9.62 6.65
N THR A 98 -3.31 9.40 5.40
CA THR A 98 -4.63 8.88 5.04
C THR A 98 -4.83 7.42 5.44
N VAL A 99 -3.77 6.61 5.41
CA VAL A 99 -3.85 5.18 5.73
C VAL A 99 -3.45 4.90 7.19
N GLY A 100 -2.66 5.79 7.80
CA GLY A 100 -2.26 5.69 9.21
C GLY A 100 -0.91 4.98 9.45
N PHE A 101 -0.13 4.68 8.40
CA PHE A 101 1.26 4.23 8.51
C PHE A 101 2.12 4.82 7.39
N GLY A 102 3.44 4.84 7.58
CA GLY A 102 4.36 5.45 6.61
C GLY A 102 4.43 4.67 5.29
N GLN A 103 4.29 5.38 4.16
CA GLN A 103 4.48 4.79 2.83
C GLN A 103 5.89 4.22 2.62
N VAL A 104 6.92 4.81 3.23
CA VAL A 104 8.28 4.26 3.20
C VAL A 104 8.36 2.90 3.92
N PHE A 105 7.63 2.76 5.04
CA PHE A 105 7.54 1.49 5.73
C PHE A 105 6.84 0.44 4.86
N TYR A 106 5.74 0.84 4.22
CA TYR A 106 5.02 -0.02 3.29
C TYR A 106 5.88 -0.45 2.10
N GLU A 107 6.58 0.47 1.44
CA GLU A 107 7.51 0.18 0.35
C GLU A 107 8.59 -0.82 0.79
N CYS A 108 9.19 -0.63 1.96
CA CYS A 108 10.22 -1.54 2.49
C CYS A 108 9.69 -2.97 2.66
N ILE A 109 8.57 -3.14 3.35
CA ILE A 109 7.96 -4.45 3.59
C ILE A 109 7.47 -5.07 2.28
N HIS A 110 6.86 -4.27 1.40
CA HIS A 110 6.31 -4.75 0.14
C HIS A 110 7.39 -5.20 -0.86
N MET A 111 8.49 -4.45 -0.95
CA MET A 111 9.62 -4.86 -1.79
C MET A 111 10.30 -6.10 -1.23
N GLN A 112 10.38 -6.25 0.09
CA GLN A 112 10.89 -7.48 0.70
C GLN A 112 9.96 -8.66 0.43
N HIS A 113 8.65 -8.45 0.53
CA HIS A 113 7.65 -9.44 0.16
C HIS A 113 7.79 -9.89 -1.29
N HIS A 114 7.96 -8.97 -2.24
CA HIS A 114 8.17 -9.34 -3.64
C HIS A 114 9.47 -10.09 -3.92
N LYS A 115 10.52 -9.90 -3.09
CA LYS A 115 11.78 -10.66 -3.23
C LYS A 115 11.62 -12.13 -2.86
N GLY A 116 10.91 -12.43 -1.77
CA GLY A 116 10.64 -13.81 -1.36
C GLY A 116 9.40 -14.40 -2.03
N ASN A 117 8.45 -13.56 -2.42
CA ASN A 117 7.21 -13.89 -3.10
C ASN A 117 6.40 -14.99 -2.37
N ALA A 118 6.12 -14.77 -1.08
CA ALA A 118 5.50 -15.75 -0.21
C ALA A 118 6.20 -17.12 -0.26
N ASP A 119 7.52 -17.13 -0.12
CA ASP A 119 8.31 -18.35 -0.11
C ASP A 119 7.98 -19.25 1.10
N ARG A 120 8.15 -20.55 0.91
CA ARG A 120 8.05 -21.51 2.01
C ARG A 120 9.34 -21.49 2.83
N PRO A 121 9.27 -21.83 4.13
CA PRO A 121 10.46 -22.00 4.94
C PRO A 121 11.49 -22.94 4.30
N ASP A 122 12.76 -22.58 4.38
CA ASP A 122 13.87 -23.43 3.97
C ASP A 122 14.16 -24.56 4.98
N GLU A 123 15.25 -25.30 4.79
CA GLU A 123 15.66 -26.39 5.69
C GLU A 123 15.96 -25.94 7.12
N HIS A 124 16.16 -24.64 7.33
CA HIS A 124 16.40 -24.02 8.64
C HIS A 124 15.14 -23.36 9.22
N GLY A 125 14.02 -23.38 8.50
CA GLY A 125 12.77 -22.77 8.91
C GLY A 125 12.67 -21.28 8.58
N GLU A 126 13.57 -20.73 7.78
CA GLU A 126 13.63 -19.30 7.46
C GLU A 126 13.01 -18.97 6.10
N THR A 127 12.58 -17.71 5.94
CA THR A 127 11.95 -17.18 4.71
C THR A 127 12.61 -15.86 4.31
N VAL A 128 12.73 -15.62 3.02
CA VAL A 128 13.16 -14.33 2.46
C VAL A 128 12.05 -13.30 2.66
N ASP A 129 10.80 -13.68 2.38
CA ASP A 129 9.63 -12.86 2.65
C ASP A 129 9.27 -12.93 4.15
N TRP A 130 9.55 -11.83 4.86
CA TRP A 130 9.29 -11.71 6.28
C TRP A 130 7.82 -11.89 6.65
N ILE A 131 6.93 -11.60 5.70
CA ILE A 131 5.49 -11.71 5.86
C ILE A 131 4.93 -12.89 5.05
N SER A 132 5.74 -13.89 4.70
CA SER A 132 5.23 -15.08 4.01
C SER A 132 4.13 -15.75 4.82
N ILE A 133 2.99 -16.04 4.17
CA ILE A 133 1.87 -16.77 4.77
C ILE A 133 2.24 -18.22 5.12
N TYR A 134 3.34 -18.75 4.58
CA TYR A 134 3.82 -20.10 4.87
C TYR A 134 4.80 -20.14 6.05
N LYS A 135 5.32 -18.99 6.49
CA LYS A 135 6.41 -18.92 7.48
C LYS A 135 6.11 -19.68 8.77
N HIS A 136 4.87 -19.60 9.25
CA HIS A 136 4.43 -20.35 10.44
C HIS A 136 3.19 -21.21 10.15
N GLY A 137 3.07 -21.62 8.88
CA GLY A 137 2.12 -22.62 8.44
C GLY A 137 2.50 -24.00 9.01
N HIS A 138 1.52 -24.92 9.02
CA HIS A 138 1.76 -26.29 9.48
C HIS A 138 1.81 -27.22 8.28
N HIS A 139 2.77 -28.15 8.27
CA HIS A 139 2.93 -29.15 7.21
C HIS A 139 3.11 -28.57 5.79
N GLY A 140 3.64 -27.35 5.66
CA GLY A 140 3.87 -26.68 4.38
C GLY A 140 2.65 -25.99 3.78
N GLU A 141 1.52 -25.99 4.49
CA GLU A 141 0.31 -25.23 4.15
C GLU A 141 0.40 -23.77 4.62
N ASP A 142 -0.46 -22.90 4.09
CA ASP A 142 -0.55 -21.52 4.49
C ASP A 142 -1.16 -21.36 5.89
N GLU A 143 -0.83 -20.26 6.55
CA GLU A 143 -1.42 -19.91 7.83
C GLU A 143 -2.89 -19.53 7.68
N HIS A 144 -3.71 -19.94 8.66
CA HIS A 144 -5.10 -19.52 8.73
C HIS A 144 -5.19 -17.97 8.70
N PRO A 145 -6.03 -17.36 7.83
CA PRO A 145 -6.04 -15.91 7.61
C PRO A 145 -6.19 -15.07 8.88
N PHE A 146 -7.02 -15.49 9.84
CA PHE A 146 -7.13 -14.79 11.12
C PHE A 146 -5.85 -14.85 11.96
N LYS A 147 -5.16 -16.00 12.01
CA LYS A 147 -3.90 -16.12 12.74
C LYS A 147 -2.86 -15.18 12.13
N TYR A 148 -2.75 -15.22 10.80
CA TYR A 148 -1.85 -14.35 10.06
C TYR A 148 -2.21 -12.87 10.28
N THR A 149 -3.46 -12.47 10.13
CA THR A 149 -3.90 -11.07 10.23
C THR A 149 -3.67 -10.48 11.62
N PHE A 150 -4.00 -11.22 12.69
CA PHE A 150 -3.97 -10.67 14.06
C PHE A 150 -2.65 -10.90 14.80
N PHE A 151 -1.86 -11.91 14.44
CA PHE A 151 -0.63 -12.26 15.16
C PHE A 151 0.66 -12.05 14.36
N SER A 152 0.61 -11.85 13.05
CA SER A 152 1.83 -11.77 12.23
C SER A 152 2.80 -10.68 12.64
N PHE A 153 2.29 -9.54 13.12
CA PHE A 153 3.10 -8.42 13.54
C PHE A 153 3.81 -8.62 14.89
N PHE A 154 3.34 -9.53 15.75
CA PHE A 154 3.78 -9.65 17.14
C PHE A 154 4.80 -10.76 17.40
N ARG A 155 5.29 -11.43 16.35
CA ARG A 155 6.11 -12.64 16.43
C ARG A 155 7.37 -12.51 15.60
#